data_AF-A0A351AFM6-F1
#
_entry.id   AF-A0A351AFM6-F1
#
_cell.length_a   1.000
_cell.length_b   1.000
_cell.length_c   1.000
_cell.angle_alpha   90.00
_cell.angle_beta   90.00
_cell.angle_gamma   90.00
#
_symmetry.space_group_name_H-M   'P 1'
#
loop_
_entity.id
_entity.type
_entity.pdbx_description
1 polymer ?
#
loop_
_entity_poly.entity_id
_entity_poly.type
_entity_poly.pdbx_seq_one_letter_code
_entity_poly.pdbx_strand_id
1 'polypeptide(L)' 'MRDLETIHLAITAAETGHLVFATLHTVDAVQTVDRIVDVFPMHQQQQIR' A
#
# COMPACT_ATOMS: atom_id res chain seq x y z
N MET A 1 7.14 -2.63 -2.21
CA MET A 1 6.14 -2.67 -1.12
C MET A 1 6.75 -3.27 0.14
N ARG A 2 7.92 -2.76 0.56
CA ARG A 2 8.71 -3.30 1.69
C ARG A 2 8.77 -2.30 2.84
N ASP A 3 9.00 -1.04 2.50
CA ASP A 3 9.03 0.11 3.39
C ASP A 3 7.86 1.05 3.08
N LEU A 4 7.60 1.95 4.04
CA LEU A 4 6.54 2.95 3.96
C LEU A 4 6.71 3.88 2.76
N GLU A 5 7.94 4.31 2.47
CA GLU A 5 8.26 5.24 1.37
C GLU A 5 7.86 4.65 0.01
N THR A 6 8.25 3.40 -0.26
CA THR A 6 7.91 2.70 -1.52
C THR A 6 6.39 2.53 -1.66
N ILE A 7 5.69 2.20 -0.56
CA ILE A 7 4.25 1.97 -0.58
C ILE A 7 3.52 3.29 -0.82
N HIS A 8 3.93 4.36 -0.13
CA HIS A 8 3.37 5.70 -0.32
C HIS A 8 3.57 6.18 -1.77
N LEU A 9 4.77 6.04 -2.32
CA LEU A 9 5.05 6.43 -3.71
C LEU A 9 4.16 5.67 -4.71
N ALA A 10 3.99 4.36 -4.52
CA ALA A 10 3.14 3.54 -5.38
C ALA A 10 1.68 4.00 -5.35
N ILE A 11 1.15 4.31 -4.16
CA ILE A 11 -0.22 4.83 -3.99
C ILE A 11 -0.37 6.19 -4.67
N THR A 12 0.55 7.13 -4.43
CA THR A 12 0.52 8.47 -5.05
C THR A 12 0.58 8.40 -6.58
N ALA A 13 1.44 7.53 -7.14
CA ALA A 13 1.51 7.34 -8.59
C ALA A 13 0.18 6.79 -9.15
N ALA A 14 -0.44 5.85 -8.45
CA ALA A 14 -1.75 5.30 -8.83
C ALA A 14 -2.88 6.34 -8.74
N GLU A 15 -2.91 7.16 -7.68
CA GLU A 15 -3.90 8.24 -7.49
C GLU A 15 -3.82 9.33 -8.57
N THR A 16 -2.63 9.54 -9.14
CA THR A 16 -2.41 10.51 -10.22
C THR A 16 -2.67 9.94 -11.63
N GLY A 17 -3.20 8.71 -11.72
CA GLY A 17 -3.63 8.10 -12.98
C GLY A 17 -2.59 7.22 -13.68
N HIS A 18 -1.48 6.89 -13.02
CA HIS A 18 -0.51 5.94 -13.56
C HIS A 18 -0.94 4.49 -13.25
N LEU A 19 -0.78 3.58 -14.22
CA LEU A 19 -0.92 2.15 -13.95
C LEU A 19 0.36 1.66 -13.24
N VAL A 20 0.22 1.24 -11.99
CA VAL A 20 1.35 0.79 -11.16
C VAL A 20 1.29 -0.72 -10.98
N PHE A 21 2.41 -1.40 -11.29
CA PHE A 21 2.61 -2.81 -10.96
C PHE A 21 3.58 -2.94 -9.79
N ALA A 22 3.21 -3.73 -8.79
CA ALA A 22 4.03 -4.01 -7.63
C ALA A 22 3.80 -5.44 -7.14
N THR A 23 4.73 -5.95 -6.33
CA THR A 23 4.65 -7.29 -5.73
C THR A 23 4.70 -7.21 -4.21
N LEU A 24 3.92 -8.06 -3.55
CA LEU A 24 3.94 -8.31 -2.11
C LEU A 24 4.08 -9.81 -1.87
N HIS A 25 4.75 -10.16 -0.77
CA HIS A 25 4.87 -11.55 -0.36
C HIS A 25 3.80 -11.86 0.69
N THR A 26 2.59 -12.15 0.22
CA THR A 26 1.38 -12.44 0.99
C THR A 26 0.68 -13.66 0.40
N VAL A 27 -0.09 -14.36 1.23
CA VAL A 27 -0.67 -15.66 0.83
C VAL A 27 -2.00 -15.48 0.09
N ASP A 28 -2.72 -14.40 0.38
CA ASP A 28 -4.00 -14.07 -0.24
C ASP A 28 -4.21 -12.55 -0.41
N ALA A 29 -5.33 -12.19 -1.02
CA ALA A 29 -5.70 -10.80 -1.29
C ALA A 29 -6.01 -10.01 -0.02
N VAL A 30 -6.64 -10.62 0.99
CA VAL A 30 -7.02 -9.93 2.23
C VAL A 30 -5.77 -9.52 3.00
N GLN A 31 -4.83 -10.45 3.17
CA GLN A 31 -3.53 -10.18 3.78
C GLN A 31 -2.71 -9.13 3.01
N THR A 32 -2.90 -9.05 1.69
CA THR A 32 -2.24 -8.04 0.86
C THR A 32 -2.73 -6.64 1.22
N VAL A 33 -4.05 -6.45 1.34
CA VAL A 33 -4.64 -5.17 1.73
C VAL A 33 -4.25 -4.81 3.16
N ASP A 34 -4.40 -5.74 4.11
CA ASP A 34 -4.05 -5.51 5.52
C ASP A 34 -2.58 -5.07 5.66
N ARG A 35 -1.66 -5.76 4.96
CA ARG A 35 -0.24 -5.40 4.97
C ARG A 35 0.05 -4.02 4.39
N ILE A 36 -0.71 -3.58 3.38
CA ILE A 36 -0.57 -2.23 2.82
C ILE A 36 -1.05 -1.18 3.83
N VAL A 37 -2.13 -1.43 4.56
CA VAL A 37 -2.65 -0.50 5.57
C VAL A 37 -1.74 -0.45 6.79
N ASP A 38 -1.28 -1.60 7.29
CA ASP A 38 -0.55 -1.73 8.55
C ASP A 38 0.84 -1.08 8.56
N VAL A 39 1.44 -0.83 7.39
CA VAL A 39 2.73 -0.11 7.31
C VAL A 39 2.58 1.38 7.65
N PHE A 40 1.36 1.94 7.59
CA PHE A 40 1.10 3.34 7.92
C PHE A 40 0.86 3.52 9.43
N PRO A 41 1.30 4.65 10.01
CA PRO A 41 0.95 5.01 11.38
C PRO A 41 -0.57 5.06 11.59
N MET A 42 -1.06 4.73 12.80
CA MET A 42 -2.51 4.59 13.07
C MET A 42 -3.38 5.79 12.64
N HIS A 43 -2.85 7.02 12.70
CA HIS A 43 -3.57 8.22 12.30
C HIS A 43 -3.74 8.36 10.77
N GLN A 44 -2.97 7.62 9.97
CA GLN A 44 -3.02 7.63 8.49
C GLN A 44 -3.76 6.41 7.93
N GLN A 45 -3.89 5.32 8.71
CA GLN A 45 -4.51 4.08 8.23
C GLN A 45 -5.94 4.26 7.71
N GLN A 46 -6.72 5.16 8.32
CA GLN A 46 -8.10 5.42 7.89
C GLN A 46 -8.21 6.04 6.49
N GLN A 47 -7.18 6.74 6.03
CA GLN A 47 -7.13 7.31 4.68
C GLN A 47 -6.81 6.24 3.61
N ILE A 48 -6.08 5.19 4.00
CA ILE A 48 -5.58 4.15 3.10
C ILE A 48 -6.54 2.94 3.03
N ARG A 49 -7.46 2.80 3.99
CA ARG A 49 -8.40 1.67 4.11
C ARG A 49 -9.60 1.77 3.16
#